data_AF-A0A5N7JSZ7-F1
#
_entry.id   AF-A0A5N7JSZ7-F1
#
_cell.length_a   1.000
_cell.length_b   1.000
_cell.length_c   1.000
_cell.angle_alpha   90.00
_cell.angle_beta   90.00
_cell.angle_gamma   90.00
#
_symmetry.space_group_name_H-M   'P 1'
#
loop_
_entity.id
_entity.type
_entity.pdbx_description
1 polymer ?
#
loop_
_entity_poly.entity_id
_entity_poly.type
_entity_poly.pdbx_seq_one_letter_code
_entity_poly.pdbx_strand_id
1 'polypeptide(L)'
;MKPPMWNQLLVDVEKIFPAQSAKGAKLNPEQVEQLKCVENANDNFQISTLHGVAAIGELIAHAANHGELSDELALSAGWLINSLAYLSMTMAEAGAAAAYKLQNIPHQGAAK
;
A
#
# COMPACT_ATOMS: atom_id res chain seq x y z
N MET A 1 2.81 -5.46 17.80
CA MET A 1 3.16 -5.11 16.41
C MET A 1 4.01 -3.86 16.43
N LYS A 2 5.00 -3.78 15.55
CA LYS A 2 5.81 -2.57 15.35
C LYS A 2 4.93 -1.44 14.78
N PRO A 3 5.25 -0.17 15.04
CA PRO A 3 4.54 0.94 14.41
C PRO A 3 4.65 0.84 12.86
N PRO A 4 3.61 1.27 12.13
CA PRO A 4 3.67 1.29 10.67
C PRO A 4 4.72 2.30 10.20
N MET A 5 5.52 1.91 9.21
CA MET A 5 6.56 2.75 8.61
C MET A 5 6.49 2.64 7.09
N TRP A 6 6.64 3.76 6.38
CA TRP A 6 6.55 3.82 4.92
C TRP A 6 7.50 2.84 4.20
N ASN A 7 8.70 2.63 4.75
CA ASN A 7 9.66 1.71 4.16
C ASN A 7 9.20 0.24 4.17
N GLN A 8 8.23 -0.13 5.01
CA GLN A 8 7.64 -1.47 5.03
C GLN A 8 6.84 -1.75 3.75
N LEU A 9 6.37 -0.71 3.05
CA LEU A 9 5.63 -0.81 1.78
C LEU A 9 6.55 -0.80 0.55
N LEU A 10 7.86 -0.58 0.72
CA LEU A 10 8.83 -0.63 -0.38
C LEU A 10 9.28 -2.06 -0.72
N VAL A 11 8.73 -3.05 -0.02
CA VAL A 11 9.10 -4.46 -0.13
C VAL A 11 8.28 -5.09 -1.26
N ASP A 12 8.97 -5.67 -2.24
CA ASP A 12 8.34 -6.52 -3.25
C ASP A 12 8.00 -7.89 -2.62
N VAL A 13 6.75 -8.01 -2.16
CA VAL A 13 6.27 -9.17 -1.42
C VAL A 13 6.36 -10.45 -2.26
N GLU A 14 6.12 -10.38 -3.56
CA GLU A 14 6.19 -11.55 -4.43
C GLU A 14 7.62 -12.01 -4.71
N LYS A 15 8.56 -11.07 -4.80
CA LYS A 15 9.98 -11.39 -5.01
C LYS A 15 10.68 -11.91 -3.76
N ILE A 16 10.33 -11.39 -2.58
CA ILE A 16 11.08 -11.61 -1.34
C ILE A 16 10.56 -12.83 -0.56
N PHE A 17 9.27 -13.12 -0.64
CA PHE A 17 8.63 -14.20 0.12
C PHE A 17 8.27 -15.38 -0.78
N PRO A 18 8.35 -16.62 -0.27
CA PRO A 18 8.07 -17.80 -1.08
C PRO A 18 6.65 -17.74 -1.68
N ALA A 19 6.51 -18.28 -2.89
CA ALA A 19 5.20 -18.54 -3.46
C ALA A 19 4.52 -19.69 -2.69
N GLN A 20 3.21 -19.62 -2.51
CA GLN A 20 2.45 -20.73 -1.90
C GLN A 20 2.61 -22.03 -2.69
N SER A 21 2.72 -21.96 -4.01
CA SER A 21 2.92 -23.11 -4.90
C SER A 21 4.32 -23.72 -4.78
N ALA A 22 5.27 -23.05 -4.10
CA ALA A 22 6.61 -23.59 -3.93
C ALA A 22 6.58 -24.83 -3.02
N LYS A 23 7.22 -25.91 -3.48
CA LYS A 23 7.24 -27.19 -2.77
C LYS A 23 7.86 -27.01 -1.38
N GLY A 24 7.07 -27.29 -0.34
CA GLY A 24 7.50 -27.15 1.06
C GLY A 24 7.56 -25.71 1.57
N ALA A 25 6.89 -24.75 0.92
CA ALA A 25 6.81 -23.37 1.36
C ALA A 25 6.36 -23.29 2.83
N LYS A 26 7.18 -22.66 3.67
CA LYS A 26 6.84 -22.32 5.05
C LYS A 26 7.44 -20.98 5.43
N LEU A 27 6.64 -20.14 6.09
CA LEU A 27 7.10 -18.85 6.61
C LEU A 27 7.79 -19.05 7.95
N ASN A 28 9.00 -18.55 8.10
CA ASN A 28 9.65 -18.46 9.40
C ASN A 28 9.05 -17.30 10.24
N PRO A 29 9.31 -17.23 11.56
CA PRO A 29 8.73 -16.19 12.42
C PRO A 29 9.07 -14.76 12.00
N GLU A 30 10.29 -14.54 11.49
CA GLU A 30 10.72 -13.22 11.00
C GLU A 30 9.93 -12.80 9.76
N GLN A 31 9.72 -13.72 8.82
CA GLN A 31 8.93 -13.50 7.61
C GLN A 31 7.46 -13.21 7.97
N VAL A 32 6.90 -13.93 8.93
CA VAL A 32 5.54 -13.66 9.43
C VAL A 32 5.46 -12.24 10.00
N GLU A 33 6.42 -11.82 10.82
CA GLU A 33 6.42 -10.47 11.38
C GLU A 33 6.61 -9.39 10.31
N GLN A 34 7.46 -9.63 9.32
CA GLN A 34 7.65 -8.71 8.19
C GLN A 34 6.35 -8.55 7.39
N LEU A 35 5.68 -9.64 7.02
CA LEU A 35 4.40 -9.59 6.28
C LEU A 35 3.32 -8.87 7.08
N LYS A 36 3.23 -9.10 8.40
CA LYS A 36 2.32 -8.36 9.30
C LYS A 36 2.64 -6.87 9.35
N CYS A 37 3.92 -6.50 9.29
CA CYS A 37 4.31 -5.09 9.21
C CYS A 37 3.86 -4.46 7.88
N VAL A 38 3.94 -5.18 6.75
CA VAL A 38 3.43 -4.70 5.45
C VAL A 38 1.91 -4.50 5.50
N GLU A 39 1.16 -5.49 5.97
CA GLU A 39 -0.31 -5.42 6.12
C GLU A 39 -0.70 -4.22 6.99
N ASN A 40 -0.10 -4.10 8.18
CA ASN A 40 -0.36 -2.99 9.09
C ASN A 40 0.03 -1.62 8.49
N ALA A 41 1.15 -1.53 7.76
CA ALA A 41 1.54 -0.29 7.09
C ALA A 41 0.55 0.11 5.99
N ASN A 42 0.06 -0.85 5.20
CA ASN A 42 -0.93 -0.60 4.18
C ASN A 42 -2.22 -0.04 4.81
N ASP A 43 -2.77 -0.72 5.80
CA ASP A 43 -4.04 -0.34 6.44
C ASP A 43 -4.00 1.07 7.06
N ASN A 44 -2.85 1.47 7.61
CA ASN A 44 -2.69 2.78 8.24
C ASN A 44 -2.44 3.91 7.23
N PHE A 45 -1.67 3.67 6.16
CA PHE A 45 -1.27 4.73 5.23
C PHE A 45 -2.21 4.86 4.02
N GLN A 46 -2.89 3.79 3.61
CA GLN A 46 -3.72 3.80 2.39
C GLN A 46 -4.85 4.84 2.49
N ILE A 47 -5.54 4.89 3.64
CA ILE A 47 -6.60 5.87 3.89
C ILE A 47 -6.05 7.30 3.85
N SER A 48 -4.89 7.53 4.47
CA SER A 48 -4.25 8.85 4.50
C SER A 48 -3.88 9.34 3.10
N THR A 49 -3.35 8.46 2.24
CA THR A 49 -3.07 8.76 0.83
C THR A 49 -4.34 9.11 0.05
N LEU A 50 -5.43 8.37 0.27
CA LEU A 50 -6.71 8.62 -0.39
C LEU A 50 -7.37 9.93 0.07
N HIS A 51 -7.24 10.31 1.34
CA HIS A 51 -7.64 11.64 1.79
C HIS A 51 -6.85 12.75 1.07
N GLY A 52 -5.57 12.53 0.80
CA GLY A 52 -4.76 13.45 -0.01
C GLY A 52 -5.33 13.62 -1.43
N VAL A 53 -5.75 12.52 -2.08
CA VAL A 53 -6.41 12.57 -3.39
C VAL A 53 -7.71 13.36 -3.32
N ALA A 54 -8.55 13.10 -2.31
CA ALA A 54 -9.82 13.81 -2.13
C ALA A 54 -9.59 15.32 -1.92
N ALA A 55 -8.62 15.71 -1.09
CA ALA A 55 -8.28 17.11 -0.83
C ALA A 55 -7.83 17.85 -2.10
N ILE A 56 -7.10 17.18 -3.00
CA ILE A 56 -6.72 17.79 -4.29
C ILE A 56 -7.94 17.94 -5.20
N GLY A 57 -8.85 16.96 -5.21
CA GLY A 57 -10.13 17.09 -5.92
C GLY A 57 -10.96 18.28 -5.43
N GLU A 58 -11.04 18.47 -4.12
CA GLU A 58 -11.69 19.63 -3.50
C GLU A 58 -11.01 20.95 -3.89
N LEU A 59 -9.67 20.99 -3.89
CA LEU A 59 -8.91 22.16 -4.35
C LEU A 59 -9.23 22.52 -5.80
N ILE A 60 -9.25 21.54 -6.71
CA ILE A 60 -9.58 21.75 -8.12
C ILE A 60 -11.01 22.29 -8.26
N ALA A 61 -11.98 21.68 -7.58
CA ALA A 61 -13.37 22.10 -7.62
C ALA A 61 -13.54 23.53 -7.09
N HIS A 62 -12.87 23.87 -5.99
CA HIS A 62 -12.89 25.21 -5.41
C HIS A 62 -12.28 26.24 -6.37
N ALA A 63 -11.10 25.96 -6.94
CA ALA A 63 -10.44 26.86 -7.88
C ALA A 63 -11.29 27.07 -9.14
N ALA A 64 -11.92 26.02 -9.66
CA ALA A 64 -12.80 26.11 -10.82
C ALA A 64 -14.01 27.03 -10.55
N ASN A 65 -14.65 26.85 -9.38
CA ASN A 65 -15.82 27.64 -9.01
C ASN A 65 -15.52 29.14 -8.83
N HIS A 66 -14.27 29.50 -8.52
CA HIS A 66 -13.84 30.89 -8.32
C HIS A 66 -13.13 31.49 -9.55
N GLY A 67 -13.01 30.74 -10.65
CA GLY A 67 -12.28 31.20 -11.85
C GLY A 67 -10.76 31.27 -11.66
N GLU A 68 -10.23 30.55 -10.68
CA GLU A 68 -8.81 30.50 -10.31
C GLU A 68 -8.11 29.24 -10.85
N LEU A 69 -8.84 28.35 -11.52
CA LEU A 69 -8.28 27.16 -12.14
C LEU A 69 -7.51 27.52 -13.42
N SER A 70 -6.21 27.73 -13.28
CA SER A 70 -5.29 27.87 -14.41
C SER A 70 -4.93 26.51 -15.03
N ASP A 71 -4.46 26.52 -16.28
CA ASP A 71 -3.98 25.31 -16.96
C ASP A 71 -2.83 24.64 -16.21
N GLU A 72 -1.92 25.44 -15.63
CA GLU A 72 -0.79 24.95 -14.83
C GLU A 72 -1.26 24.26 -13.54
N LEU A 73 -2.25 24.84 -12.85
CA LEU A 73 -2.84 24.25 -11.65
C LEU A 73 -3.55 22.94 -11.99
N ALA A 74 -4.37 22.94 -13.06
CA ALA A 74 -5.07 21.74 -13.52
C ALA A 74 -4.09 20.61 -13.88
N LEU A 75 -3.02 20.93 -14.62
CA LEU A 75 -2.00 19.96 -15.01
C LEU A 75 -1.24 19.41 -13.80
N SER A 76 -0.78 20.28 -12.90
CA SER A 76 0.01 19.88 -11.73
C SER A 76 -0.82 19.06 -10.74
N ALA A 77 -2.07 19.46 -10.49
CA ALA A 77 -2.98 18.72 -9.63
C ALA A 77 -3.35 17.35 -10.24
N GLY A 78 -3.54 17.28 -11.57
CA GLY A 78 -3.73 16.02 -12.29
C GLY A 78 -2.56 15.05 -12.12
N TRP A 79 -1.31 15.53 -12.28
CA TRP A 79 -0.12 14.70 -12.04
C TRP A 79 0.01 14.23 -10.60
N LEU A 80 -0.35 15.07 -9.64
CA LEU A 80 -0.30 14.72 -8.23
C LEU A 80 -1.36 13.66 -7.88
N ILE A 81 -2.61 13.82 -8.34
CA ILE A 81 -3.66 12.80 -8.19
C ILE A 81 -3.20 11.48 -8.78
N ASN A 82 -2.66 11.50 -10.00
CA ASN A 82 -2.18 10.31 -10.68
C ASN A 82 -1.07 9.60 -9.88
N SER A 83 -0.11 10.37 -9.35
CA SER A 83 1.00 9.84 -8.55
C SER A 83 0.52 9.21 -7.23
N LEU A 84 -0.42 9.86 -6.54
CA LEU A 84 -1.00 9.34 -5.30
C LEU A 84 -1.91 8.12 -5.54
N ALA A 85 -2.64 8.10 -6.66
CA ALA A 85 -3.45 6.96 -7.06
C ALA A 85 -2.56 5.74 -7.34
N TYR A 86 -1.48 5.90 -8.12
CA TYR A 86 -0.51 4.82 -8.34
C TYR A 86 0.14 4.35 -7.04
N LEU A 87 0.53 5.27 -6.16
CA LEU A 87 1.05 4.92 -4.84
C LEU A 87 0.03 4.08 -4.04
N SER A 88 -1.24 4.49 -4.00
CA SER A 88 -2.31 3.78 -3.30
C SER A 88 -2.55 2.38 -3.87
N MET A 89 -2.51 2.23 -5.20
CA MET A 89 -2.63 0.92 -5.86
C MET A 89 -1.47 -0.01 -5.49
N THR A 90 -0.23 0.46 -5.58
CA THR A 90 0.97 -0.33 -5.21
C THR A 90 0.93 -0.76 -3.75
N MET A 91 0.49 0.13 -2.85
CA MET A 91 0.33 -0.20 -1.43
C MET A 91 -0.72 -1.30 -1.22
N ALA A 92 -1.87 -1.16 -1.89
CA ALA A 92 -2.95 -2.14 -1.82
C ALA A 92 -2.52 -3.52 -2.35
N GLU A 93 -1.75 -3.56 -3.45
CA GLU A 93 -1.17 -4.78 -3.99
C GLU A 93 -0.20 -5.43 -2.98
N ALA A 94 0.71 -4.66 -2.38
CA ALA A 94 1.64 -5.16 -1.37
C ALA A 94 0.91 -5.69 -0.13
N GLY A 95 -0.08 -4.95 0.38
CA GLY A 95 -0.91 -5.37 1.51
C GLY A 95 -1.69 -6.65 1.21
N ALA A 96 -2.33 -6.73 0.04
CA ALA A 96 -3.08 -7.91 -0.38
C ALA A 96 -2.18 -9.14 -0.56
N ALA A 97 -1.01 -8.97 -1.18
CA ALA A 97 -0.02 -10.04 -1.32
C ALA A 97 0.48 -10.52 0.06
N ALA A 98 0.70 -9.60 1.00
CA ALA A 98 1.14 -9.95 2.34
C ALA A 98 0.06 -10.74 3.11
N ALA A 99 -1.18 -10.26 3.09
CA ALA A 99 -2.32 -10.93 3.68
C ALA A 99 -2.53 -12.33 3.07
N TYR A 100 -2.44 -12.45 1.74
CA TYR A 100 -2.54 -13.72 1.04
C TYR A 100 -1.48 -14.72 1.52
N LYS A 101 -0.21 -14.31 1.56
CA LYS A 101 0.88 -15.20 1.99
C LYS A 101 0.75 -15.60 3.46
N LEU A 102 0.33 -14.68 4.34
CA LEU A 102 0.07 -14.98 5.75
C LEU A 102 -1.03 -16.02 5.93
N GLN A 103 -2.10 -15.93 5.15
CA GLN A 103 -3.25 -16.83 5.25
C GLN A 103 -3.00 -18.20 4.61
N ASN A 104 -2.20 -18.26 3.55
CA ASN A 104 -2.11 -19.45 2.69
C ASN A 104 -0.79 -20.22 2.78
N ILE A 105 0.27 -19.65 3.36
CA ILE A 105 1.55 -20.36 3.54
C ILE A 105 1.68 -20.83 5.00
N PRO A 106 1.93 -22.12 5.24
CA PRO A 106 2.10 -22.64 6.60
C PRO A 106 3.21 -21.94 7.37
N HIS A 107 3.00 -21.64 8.66
CA HIS A 107 4.01 -21.02 9.50
C HIS A 107 4.88 -22.09 10.18
N GLN A 108 6.20 -21.90 10.16
CA GLN A 108 7.13 -22.78 10.87
C GLN A 108 6.86 -22.70 12.37
N GLY A 109 6.71 -23.86 13.02
CA GLY A 109 6.47 -23.93 14.46
C GLY A 109 5.02 -23.69 14.91
N ALA A 110 4.09 -23.40 13.98
CA ALA A 110 2.67 -23.54 14.28
C ALA A 110 2.37 -25.05 14.44
N ALA A 111 2.14 -25.48 15.67
CA ALA A 111 1.63 -26.83 15.92
C ALA A 111 0.33 -27.00 15.14
N LYS A 112 0.22 -28.14 14.44
CA LYS A 112 -1.04 -28.55 13.78
C LYS A 112 -2.13 -28.75 14.82
#